data_AF-A0A511J4Q0-F1
#
_entry.id   AF-A0A511J4Q0-F1
#
_cell.length_a   1.000
_cell.length_b   1.000
_cell.length_c   1.000
_cell.angle_alpha   90.00
_cell.angle_beta   90.00
_cell.angle_gamma   90.00
#
_symmetry.space_group_name_H-M   'P 1'
#
loop_
_entity.id
_entity.type
_entity.pdbx_description
1 polymer ?
#
loop_
_entity_poly.entity_id
_entity_poly.type
_entity_poly.pdbx_seq_one_letter_code
_entity_poly.pdbx_strand_id
1 'polypeptide(L)' 'MKKDDVLDRLREDLEIPFFQGKLEDKEYSEEDYQKIKNDLINYFDDYVRNVEN' A
#
# COMPACT_ATOMS: atom_id res chain seq x y z
N MET A 1 -3.39 -14.01 4.10
CA MET A 1 -2.93 -12.90 4.97
C MET A 1 -4.13 -12.07 5.34
N LYS A 2 -4.28 -11.69 6.62
CA LYS A 2 -5.41 -10.86 7.01
C LYS A 2 -5.15 -9.40 6.66
N LYS A 3 -6.23 -8.62 6.64
CA LYS A 3 -6.18 -7.18 6.43
C LYS A 3 -5.13 -6.48 7.31
N ASP A 4 -5.09 -6.79 8.59
CA ASP A 4 -4.17 -6.12 9.53
C ASP A 4 -2.71 -6.44 9.21
N ASP A 5 -2.40 -7.71 8.89
CA ASP A 5 -1.06 -8.12 8.46
C ASP A 5 -0.59 -7.38 7.20
N VAL A 6 -1.52 -7.18 6.24
CA VAL A 6 -1.25 -6.42 5.02
C VAL A 6 -0.95 -4.96 5.33
N LEU A 7 -1.73 -4.33 6.22
CA LEU A 7 -1.52 -2.94 6.62
C LEU A 7 -0.18 -2.76 7.37
N ASP A 8 0.18 -3.69 8.25
CA ASP A 8 1.44 -3.65 8.97
C ASP A 8 2.63 -3.83 8.04
N ARG A 9 2.60 -4.83 7.14
CA ARG A 9 3.65 -4.99 6.12
C ARG A 9 3.76 -3.77 5.21
N LEU A 10 2.65 -3.17 4.77
CA LEU A 10 2.69 -1.97 3.93
C LEU A 10 3.36 -0.79 4.65
N ARG A 11 3.14 -0.62 5.97
CA ARG A 11 3.81 0.43 6.76
C ARG A 11 5.31 0.23 6.81
N GLU A 12 5.76 -1.01 7.00
CA GLU A 12 7.18 -1.35 7.05
C GLU A 12 7.84 -1.25 5.67
N ASP A 13 7.26 -1.91 4.66
CA ASP A 13 7.82 -2.01 3.31
C ASP A 13 7.90 -0.68 2.57
N LEU A 14 6.96 0.25 2.84
CA LEU A 14 6.93 1.57 2.24
C LEU A 14 7.55 2.64 3.15
N GLU A 15 7.99 2.27 4.36
CA GLU A 15 8.49 3.20 5.37
C GLU A 15 7.49 4.33 5.71
N ILE A 16 6.20 3.98 5.82
CA ILE A 16 5.10 4.91 6.14
C ILE A 16 4.44 4.48 7.47
N PRO A 17 4.97 4.90 8.63
CA PRO A 17 4.50 4.43 9.94
C PRO A 17 3.02 4.72 10.22
N PHE A 18 2.50 5.80 9.65
CA PHE A 18 1.13 6.26 9.86
C PHE A 18 0.20 5.94 8.69
N PHE A 19 0.55 4.96 7.85
CA PHE A 19 -0.32 4.54 6.75
C PHE A 19 -1.67 4.03 7.27
N GLN A 20 -2.74 4.64 6.77
CA GLN A 20 -4.12 4.31 7.09
C GLN A 20 -4.91 4.01 5.80
N GLY A 21 -4.72 2.81 5.26
CA GLY A 21 -5.45 2.31 4.10
C GLY A 21 -6.81 1.73 4.45
N LYS A 22 -7.82 1.98 3.61
CA LYS A 22 -9.09 1.24 3.67
C LYS A 22 -8.99 -0.02 2.81
N LEU A 23 -8.75 -1.15 3.47
CA LEU A 23 -8.78 -2.48 2.87
C LEU A 23 -10.05 -3.24 3.27
N GLU A 24 -10.52 -4.11 2.39
CA GLU A 24 -11.64 -5.03 2.65
C GLU A 24 -11.24 -6.06 3.72
N ASP A 25 -12.24 -6.54 4.47
CA ASP A 25 -12.01 -7.64 5.41
C ASP A 25 -12.12 -8.98 4.67
N LYS A 26 -10.99 -9.41 4.10
CA LYS A 26 -10.85 -10.67 3.39
C LYS A 26 -9.45 -11.25 3.57
N GLU A 27 -9.26 -12.49 3.14
CA GLU A 27 -7.94 -13.08 3.01
C GLU A 27 -7.25 -12.60 1.73
N TYR A 28 -6.05 -12.05 1.90
CA TYR A 28 -5.17 -11.62 0.82
C TYR A 28 -4.11 -12.68 0.52
N SER A 29 -3.90 -12.95 -0.76
CA SER A 29 -2.74 -13.71 -1.23
C SER A 29 -1.48 -12.80 -1.30
N GLU A 30 -0.30 -13.40 -1.49
CA GLU A 30 0.92 -12.61 -1.74
C GLU A 30 0.81 -11.81 -3.04
N GLU A 31 0.14 -12.35 -4.06
CA GLU A 31 -0.10 -11.62 -5.31
C GLU A 31 -0.95 -10.36 -5.08
N ASP A 32 -2.00 -10.46 -4.25
CA ASP A 32 -2.83 -9.31 -3.91
C ASP A 32 -2.04 -8.26 -3.15
N TYR A 33 -1.19 -8.68 -2.20
CA TYR A 33 -0.31 -7.79 -1.47
C TYR A 33 0.63 -7.02 -2.40
N GLN A 34 1.31 -7.73 -3.31
CA GLN A 34 2.23 -7.11 -4.26
C GLN A 34 1.52 -6.13 -5.20
N LYS A 35 0.29 -6.44 -5.63
CA LYS A 35 -0.54 -5.51 -6.42
C LYS A 35 -0.83 -4.22 -5.64
N ILE A 36 -1.34 -4.34 -4.40
CA ILE A 36 -1.65 -3.18 -3.55
C ILE A 36 -0.41 -2.32 -3.31
N LYS A 37 0.73 -2.94 -3.03
CA LYS A 37 2.00 -2.25 -2.82
C LYS A 37 2.41 -1.45 -4.06
N ASN A 38 2.37 -2.08 -5.23
CA ASN A 38 2.74 -1.41 -6.50
C ASN A 38 1.76 -0.28 -6.84
N ASP A 39 0.46 -0.48 -6.63
CA ASP A 39 -0.55 0.55 -6.86
C ASP A 39 -0.31 1.78 -5.97
N LEU A 40 0.07 1.57 -4.70
CA LEU A 40 0.44 2.66 -3.79
C LEU A 40 1.70 3.40 -4.24
N ILE A 41 2.76 2.69 -4.63
CA ILE A 41 4.00 3.30 -5.13
C ILE A 41 3.72 4.14 -6.37
N ASN A 42 2.98 3.59 -7.34
CA ASN A 42 2.60 4.31 -8.55
C ASN A 42 1.78 5.57 -8.23
N TYR A 43 0.84 5.48 -7.29
CA TYR A 43 0.07 6.62 -6.83
C TYR A 43 0.95 7.72 -6.22
N PHE A 44 1.94 7.36 -5.41
CA PHE A 44 2.90 8.32 -4.85
C PHE A 44 3.77 8.96 -5.94
N ASP A 45 4.31 8.15 -6.85
CA ASP A 45 5.15 8.63 -7.96
C ASP A 45 4.38 9.61 -8.85
N ASP A 46 3.14 9.28 -9.22
CA ASP A 46 2.28 10.14 -10.03
C ASP A 46 1.90 11.43 -9.29
N TYR A 47 1.65 11.35 -7.98
CA TYR A 47 1.37 12.53 -7.16
C TYR A 47 2.57 13.46 -7.09
N VAL A 48 3.77 12.94 -6.79
CA VAL A 48 5.00 13.74 -6.72
C VAL A 48 5.31 14.38 -8.07
N ARG A 49 5.21 13.62 -9.16
CA ARG A 49 5.48 14.13 -10.52
C ARG A 49 4.49 15.21 -10.98
N ASN A 50 3.23 15.14 -10.52
CA ASN A 50 2.24 16.18 -10.84
C ASN A 50 2.40 17.46 -10.01
N VAL A 51 3.12 17.44 -8.89
CA VAL A 51 3.36 18.63 -8.05
C VAL A 51 4.56 19.46 -8.56
N GLU A 52 5.45 18.88 -9.36
CA GLU A 52 6.57 19.59 -10.00
C GLU A 52 6.24 20.28 -11.34
N ASN A 53 4.96 20.29 -11.77
CA ASN A 53 4.50 20.97 -13.00
C ASN A 53 3.78 22.31 -12.74
#